data_AF-A0A3A9G7R9-F1
#
_entry.id   AF-A0A3A9G7R9-F1
#
_cell.length_a   1.000
_cell.length_b   1.000
_cell.length_c   1.000
_cell.angle_alpha   90.00
_cell.angle_beta   90.00
_cell.angle_gamma   90.00
#
_symmetry.space_group_name_H-M   'P 1'
#
loop_
_entity.id
_entity.type
_entity.pdbx_description
1 polymer ?
#
loop_
_entity_poly.entity_id
_entity_poly.type
_entity_poly.pdbx_seq_one_letter_code
_entity_poly.pdbx_strand_id
1 'polypeptide(L)'
;MFDMRLDKSNFTEKSYCIEDIKILDEITLIHAICEMLYENHANFLFYDENDSDFGMDCKFDLPCLLDNFEQIMDGLQRNKDFEIEFFEPGREYYLSFANDEGVMTVSLQIGYDEKRVRKYVTESAIVKDILVNLFKDIFIIAERNINNIRENPVFNGWVNILGLSF
;
A
#
# COMPACT_ATOMS: atom_id res chain seq x y z
N MET A 1 4.65 11.95 13.47
CA MET A 1 3.76 12.21 12.32
C MET A 1 3.71 10.93 11.52
N PHE A 2 2.54 10.32 11.38
CA PHE A 2 2.36 9.22 10.44
C PHE A 2 2.39 9.81 9.05
N ASP A 3 3.42 9.43 8.31
CA ASP A 3 3.59 9.75 6.91
C ASP A 3 3.99 8.45 6.22
N MET A 4 3.17 8.03 5.27
CA MET A 4 3.46 6.92 4.40
C MET A 4 3.47 7.44 2.97
N ARG A 5 4.65 7.41 2.36
CA ARG A 5 4.86 7.99 1.03
C ARG A 5 5.84 7.18 0.22
N LEU A 6 5.69 7.29 -1.09
CA LEU A 6 6.60 6.73 -2.06
C LEU A 6 7.68 7.78 -2.35
N ASP A 7 8.92 7.49 -1.98
CA ASP A 7 10.05 8.36 -2.30
C ASP A 7 10.46 8.18 -3.77
N LYS A 8 10.12 9.19 -4.58
CA LYS A 8 10.39 9.21 -6.02
C LYS A 8 11.81 9.67 -6.35
N SER A 9 12.61 10.10 -5.36
CA SER A 9 13.95 10.67 -5.60
C SER A 9 14.92 9.71 -6.27
N ASN A 10 14.76 8.41 -6.04
CA ASN A 10 15.60 7.35 -6.59
C ASN A 10 14.89 6.52 -7.67
N PHE A 11 13.69 6.93 -8.09
CA PHE A 11 12.89 6.18 -9.04
C PHE A 11 13.45 6.31 -10.46
N THR A 12 13.93 5.20 -11.03
CA THR A 12 14.27 5.16 -12.46
C THR A 12 13.02 4.80 -13.25
N GLU A 13 12.62 5.55 -14.28
CA GLU A 13 11.45 5.18 -15.10
C GLU A 13 11.82 4.07 -16.11
N LYS A 14 11.98 2.82 -15.64
CA LYS A 14 12.17 1.66 -16.53
C LYS A 14 10.82 1.06 -16.90
N SER A 15 10.59 0.89 -18.21
CA SER A 15 9.41 0.18 -18.72
C SER A 15 9.58 -1.34 -18.68
N TYR A 16 8.51 -2.04 -18.30
CA TYR A 16 8.36 -3.48 -18.22
C TYR A 16 7.45 -3.97 -19.34
N CYS A 17 7.89 -5.03 -20.01
CA CYS A 17 7.11 -5.71 -21.02
C CYS A 17 6.62 -7.03 -20.44
N ILE A 18 5.34 -7.11 -20.11
CA ILE A 18 4.70 -8.33 -19.64
C ILE A 18 3.76 -8.82 -20.73
N GLU A 19 4.06 -10.01 -21.26
CA GLU A 19 3.20 -10.66 -22.25
C GLU A 19 1.87 -11.04 -21.60
N ASP A 20 0.77 -10.87 -22.35
CA ASP A 20 -0.58 -11.26 -21.95
C ASP A 20 -1.10 -10.62 -20.64
N ILE A 21 -0.78 -9.36 -20.36
CA ILE A 21 -1.23 -8.68 -19.12
C ILE A 21 -2.75 -8.78 -18.84
N LYS A 22 -3.57 -8.87 -19.89
CA LYS A 22 -5.02 -9.03 -19.80
C LYS A 22 -5.48 -10.27 -19.04
N ILE A 23 -4.68 -11.35 -19.02
CA ILE A 23 -5.05 -12.62 -18.38
C ILE A 23 -4.41 -12.80 -16.99
N LEU A 24 -3.57 -11.87 -16.54
CA LEU A 24 -2.96 -11.97 -15.21
C LEU A 24 -4.04 -11.90 -14.14
N ASP A 25 -3.99 -12.86 -13.23
CA ASP A 25 -4.77 -12.81 -12.00
C ASP A 25 -4.23 -11.73 -11.05
N GLU A 26 -5.00 -11.45 -10.01
CA GLU A 26 -4.69 -10.42 -9.01
C GLU A 26 -3.31 -10.64 -8.37
N ILE A 27 -3.03 -11.87 -7.92
CA ILE A 27 -1.75 -12.21 -7.28
C ILE A 27 -0.58 -11.92 -8.23
N THR A 28 -0.66 -12.39 -9.48
CA THR A 28 0.42 -12.19 -10.45
C THR A 28 0.59 -10.71 -10.79
N LEU A 29 -0.50 -9.94 -10.88
CA LEU A 29 -0.46 -8.51 -11.10
C LEU A 29 0.21 -7.76 -9.93
N ILE A 30 -0.13 -8.12 -8.68
CA ILE A 30 0.50 -7.55 -7.48
C ILE A 30 2.01 -7.77 -7.54
N HIS A 31 2.43 -9.01 -7.81
CA HIS A 31 3.83 -9.35 -7.91
C HIS A 31 4.55 -8.55 -9.00
N ALA A 32 3.93 -8.39 -10.18
CA ALA A 32 4.47 -7.58 -11.26
C ALA A 32 4.66 -6.10 -10.88
N ILE A 33 3.67 -5.50 -10.20
CA ILE A 33 3.77 -4.10 -9.72
C ILE A 33 4.87 -3.97 -8.67
N CYS A 34 4.96 -4.91 -7.72
CA CYS A 34 5.96 -4.87 -6.66
C CYS A 34 7.39 -5.08 -7.21
N GLU A 35 7.56 -6.02 -8.14
CA GLU A 35 8.84 -6.22 -8.84
C GLU A 35 9.23 -4.95 -9.61
N MET A 36 8.27 -4.32 -10.30
CA MET A 36 8.50 -3.08 -11.02
C MET A 36 9.02 -1.95 -10.12
N LEU A 37 8.40 -1.78 -8.96
CA LEU A 37 8.80 -0.77 -7.98
C LEU A 37 10.16 -1.09 -7.36
N TYR A 38 10.45 -2.37 -7.14
CA TYR A 38 11.71 -2.85 -6.60
C TYR A 38 12.90 -2.60 -7.55
N GLU A 39 12.84 -2.97 -8.83
CA GLU A 39 14.00 -2.72 -9.73
C GLU A 39 14.18 -1.24 -10.10
N ASN A 40 13.18 -0.42 -9.79
CA ASN A 40 13.24 1.02 -9.90
C ASN A 40 13.63 1.72 -8.59
N HIS A 41 14.02 0.96 -7.56
CA HIS A 41 14.49 1.48 -6.28
C HIS A 41 13.50 2.46 -5.60
N ALA A 42 12.20 2.22 -5.77
CA ALA A 42 11.19 2.94 -5.01
C ALA A 42 11.37 2.61 -3.51
N ASN A 43 11.36 3.63 -2.65
CA ASN A 43 11.37 3.43 -1.20
C ASN A 43 10.00 3.79 -0.60
N PHE A 44 9.49 2.94 0.29
CA PHE A 44 8.32 3.24 1.11
C PHE A 44 8.81 3.68 2.49
N LEU A 45 8.55 4.94 2.79
CA LEU A 45 8.94 5.53 4.06
C LEU A 45 7.75 5.53 4.99
N PHE A 46 7.92 4.93 6.16
CA PHE A 46 6.95 4.96 7.26
C PHE A 46 7.54 5.73 8.44
N TYR A 47 6.96 6.90 8.73
CA TYR A 47 7.37 7.73 9.86
C TYR A 47 6.49 7.47 11.10
N ASP A 48 7.16 7.23 12.23
CA ASP A 48 6.59 7.10 13.58
C ASP A 48 7.06 8.32 14.41
N GLU A 49 6.27 8.76 15.39
CA GLU A 49 6.64 9.83 16.33
C GLU A 49 7.98 9.63 17.07
N ASN A 50 8.50 8.41 17.11
CA ASN A 50 9.78 8.06 17.73
C ASN A 50 10.99 8.18 16.79
N ASP A 51 10.83 8.75 15.59
CA ASP A 51 11.94 9.14 14.68
C ASP A 51 12.83 7.97 14.24
N SER A 52 12.33 6.74 14.33
CA SER A 52 12.95 5.59 13.68
C SER A 52 12.40 5.46 12.27
N ASP A 53 13.18 5.82 11.25
CA ASP A 53 12.91 5.46 9.86
C ASP A 53 12.73 3.94 9.78
N PHE A 54 11.48 3.48 9.66
CA PHE A 54 11.21 2.09 9.31
C PHE A 54 11.08 2.03 7.79
N GLY A 55 12.09 1.47 7.15
CA GLY A 55 11.98 1.12 5.74
C GLY A 55 11.01 -0.05 5.63
N MET A 56 9.86 0.17 5.01
CA MET A 56 9.02 -0.95 4.56
C MET A 56 9.70 -1.58 3.34
N ASP A 57 9.87 -2.90 3.35
CA ASP A 57 10.45 -3.60 2.22
C ASP A 57 9.39 -3.75 1.13
N CYS A 58 9.59 -3.05 0.01
CA CYS A 58 8.72 -3.10 -1.17
C CYS A 58 8.45 -4.54 -1.64
N LYS A 59 9.38 -5.47 -1.38
CA LYS A 59 9.29 -6.86 -1.81
C LYS A 59 8.37 -7.70 -0.93
N PHE A 60 8.19 -7.33 0.33
CA PHE A 60 7.44 -8.14 1.30
C PHE A 60 6.20 -7.45 1.84
N ASP A 61 6.27 -6.14 2.12
CA ASP A 61 5.16 -5.41 2.74
C ASP A 61 4.13 -4.92 1.71
N LEU A 62 4.61 -4.42 0.58
CA LEU A 62 3.74 -3.86 -0.46
C LEU A 62 2.78 -4.89 -1.08
N PRO A 63 3.20 -6.15 -1.36
CA PRO A 63 2.28 -7.16 -1.87
C PRO A 63 1.05 -7.32 -0.98
N CYS A 64 1.23 -7.36 0.34
CA CYS A 64 0.12 -7.51 1.27
C CYS A 64 -0.79 -6.28 1.32
N LEU A 65 -0.25 -5.07 1.22
CA LEU A 65 -1.05 -3.84 1.13
C LEU A 65 -1.90 -3.80 -0.15
N LEU A 66 -1.35 -4.28 -1.27
CA LEU A 66 -2.07 -4.36 -2.54
C LEU A 66 -3.12 -5.49 -2.55
N ASP A 67 -2.80 -6.64 -1.96
CA ASP A 67 -3.73 -7.77 -1.81
C ASP A 67 -4.95 -7.40 -0.96
N ASN A 68 -4.77 -6.52 0.02
CA ASN A 68 -5.85 -6.01 0.86
C ASN A 68 -6.44 -4.68 0.37
N PHE A 69 -6.09 -4.22 -0.84
CA PHE A 69 -6.44 -2.88 -1.32
C PHE A 69 -7.94 -2.58 -1.21
N GLU A 70 -8.81 -3.47 -1.71
CA GLU A 70 -10.26 -3.23 -1.70
C GLU A 70 -10.82 -3.15 -0.27
N GLN A 71 -10.35 -4.03 0.62
CA GLN A 71 -10.74 -4.03 2.03
C GLN A 71 -10.30 -2.75 2.74
N ILE A 72 -9.07 -2.29 2.47
CA ILE A 72 -8.56 -1.03 3.00
C ILE A 72 -9.44 0.12 2.53
N MET A 73 -9.71 0.21 1.23
CA MET A 73 -10.52 1.29 0.67
C MET A 73 -11.95 1.30 1.22
N ASP A 74 -12.58 0.13 1.36
CA ASP A 74 -13.92 0.01 1.98
C ASP A 74 -13.91 0.41 3.46
N GLY A 75 -12.91 -0.06 4.23
CA GLY A 75 -12.73 0.30 5.65
C GLY A 75 -12.55 1.80 5.85
N LEU A 76 -11.67 2.40 5.04
CA LEU A 76 -11.45 3.85 4.99
C LEU A 76 -12.73 4.60 4.63
N GLN A 77 -13.50 4.18 3.63
CA GLN A 77 -14.76 4.84 3.27
C GLN A 77 -15.80 4.76 4.39
N ARG A 78 -15.94 3.59 5.03
CA ARG A 78 -16.94 3.33 6.06
C ARG A 78 -16.62 3.98 7.41
N ASN A 79 -15.40 4.46 7.62
CA ASN A 79 -14.95 4.97 8.93
C ASN A 79 -15.14 3.95 10.05
N LYS A 80 -14.83 2.68 9.78
CA LYS A 80 -14.98 1.59 10.75
C LYS A 80 -13.63 1.04 11.18
N ASP A 81 -13.66 0.26 12.24
CA ASP A 81 -12.51 -0.52 12.67
C ASP A 81 -12.23 -1.64 11.67
N PHE A 82 -10.96 -1.83 11.33
CA PHE A 82 -10.49 -2.94 10.52
C PHE A 82 -9.03 -3.25 10.82
N GLU A 83 -8.61 -4.45 10.48
CA GLU A 83 -7.24 -4.92 10.65
C GLU A 83 -6.78 -5.60 9.37
N ILE A 84 -5.50 -5.43 9.07
CA ILE A 84 -4.80 -6.07 7.96
C ILE A 84 -3.69 -6.90 8.56
N GLU A 85 -3.68 -8.18 8.22
CA GLU A 85 -2.61 -9.10 8.55
C GLU A 85 -1.66 -9.20 7.36
N PHE A 86 -0.36 -9.13 7.61
CA PHE A 86 0.64 -9.31 6.56
C PHE A 86 1.87 -10.08 7.05
N PHE A 87 2.52 -10.76 6.10
CA PHE A 87 3.58 -11.72 6.38
C PHE A 87 4.87 -11.33 5.69
N GLU A 88 5.95 -11.20 6.46
CA GLU A 88 7.32 -11.29 5.96
C GLU A 88 7.86 -12.71 6.20
N PRO A 89 8.93 -13.16 5.51
CA PRO A 89 9.55 -14.45 5.81
C PRO A 89 9.94 -14.59 7.29
N GLY A 90 9.14 -15.40 8.00
CA GLY A 90 9.33 -15.67 9.43
C GLY A 90 8.78 -14.58 10.37
N ARG A 91 8.00 -13.62 9.88
CA ARG A 91 7.37 -12.58 10.72
C ARG A 91 5.94 -12.27 10.29
N GLU A 92 5.10 -12.01 11.27
CA GLU A 92 3.69 -11.66 11.10
C GLU A 92 3.48 -10.28 11.69
N TYR A 93 2.76 -9.44 10.96
CA TYR A 93 2.43 -8.08 11.38
C TYR A 93 0.94 -7.84 11.23
N TYR A 94 0.41 -7.01 12.14
CA TYR A 94 -0.97 -6.55 12.11
C TYR A 94 -0.97 -5.03 12.05
N LEU A 95 -1.61 -4.49 11.01
CA LEU A 95 -1.92 -3.07 10.87
C LEU A 95 -3.41 -2.87 11.17
N SER A 96 -3.72 -2.38 12.37
CA SER A 96 -5.09 -2.13 12.82
C SER A 96 -5.44 -0.66 12.75
N PHE A 97 -6.69 -0.39 12.39
CA PHE A 97 -7.30 0.93 12.31
C PHE A 97 -8.51 0.90 13.24
N ALA A 98 -8.51 1.73 14.27
CA ALA A 98 -9.64 1.91 15.18
C ALA A 98 -10.15 3.34 15.08
N ASN A 99 -11.44 3.53 14.80
CA ASN A 99 -12.06 4.85 14.63
C ASN A 99 -12.96 5.19 15.82
N ASP A 100 -12.61 6.26 16.53
CA ASP A 100 -13.40 6.83 17.61
C ASP A 100 -13.83 8.26 17.22
N GLU A 101 -15.10 8.40 16.86
CA GLU A 101 -15.75 9.68 16.50
C GLU A 101 -14.95 10.55 15.50
N GLY A 102 -14.30 9.93 14.51
CA GLY A 102 -13.53 10.63 13.47
C GLY A 102 -12.04 10.78 13.77
N VAL A 103 -11.59 10.36 14.96
CA VAL A 103 -10.18 10.17 15.30
C VAL A 103 -9.81 8.70 15.05
N MET A 104 -8.78 8.47 14.26
CA MET A 104 -8.30 7.14 13.90
C MET A 104 -6.99 6.83 14.64
N THR A 105 -6.98 5.72 15.36
CA THR A 105 -5.78 5.09 15.90
C THR A 105 -5.30 4.03 14.92
N VAL A 106 -4.12 4.21 14.36
CA VAL A 106 -3.41 3.21 13.55
C VAL A 106 -2.39 2.52 14.43
N SER A 107 -2.45 1.20 14.54
CA SER A 107 -1.47 0.42 15.30
C SER A 107 -0.77 -0.59 14.42
N LEU A 108 0.56 -0.64 14.52
CA LEU A 108 1.39 -1.68 13.93
C LEU A 108 1.89 -2.59 15.06
N GLN A 109 1.56 -3.87 14.96
CA GLN A 109 1.94 -4.90 15.92
C GLN A 109 2.71 -6.02 15.22
N ILE A 110 3.72 -6.56 15.89
CA ILE A 110 4.43 -7.78 15.46
C ILE A 110 3.80 -8.97 16.19
N GLY A 111 3.34 -9.98 15.46
CA GLY A 111 2.53 -11.07 16.01
C GLY A 111 3.20 -11.88 17.13
N TYR A 112 4.52 -12.06 17.07
CA TYR A 112 5.27 -12.78 18.12
C TYR A 112 5.84 -11.87 19.23
N ASP A 113 5.62 -10.55 19.17
CA ASP A 113 6.05 -9.59 20.21
C ASP A 113 4.92 -8.59 20.51
N GLU A 114 3.90 -9.04 21.23
CA GLU A 114 2.76 -8.23 21.70
C GLU A 114 3.18 -7.00 22.52
N LYS A 115 4.42 -6.93 23.01
CA LYS A 115 4.92 -5.78 23.78
C LYS A 115 5.40 -4.65 22.88
N ARG A 116 5.66 -4.91 21.61
CA ARG A 116 6.07 -3.90 20.62
C ARG A 116 4.89 -3.54 19.72
N VAL A 117 3.96 -2.78 20.28
CA VAL A 117 2.90 -2.12 19.52
C VAL A 117 3.26 -0.66 19.34
N ARG A 118 3.36 -0.22 18.10
CA ARG A 118 3.50 1.19 17.75
C ARG A 118 2.11 1.73 17.44
N LYS A 119 1.78 2.89 17.98
CA LYS A 119 0.46 3.50 17.81
C LYS A 119 0.63 4.92 17.31
N TYR A 120 -0.25 5.29 16.41
CA TYR A 120 -0.41 6.65 15.96
C TYR A 120 -1.87 7.04 16.00
N VAL A 121 -2.17 8.26 16.46
CA VAL A 121 -3.53 8.76 16.61
C VAL A 121 -3.65 10.08 15.89
N THR A 122 -4.57 10.17 14.93
CA THR A 122 -4.83 11.42 14.20
C THR A 122 -6.26 11.46 13.66
N GLU A 123 -6.62 12.51 12.94
CA GLU A 123 -7.90 12.59 12.27
C GLU A 123 -8.02 11.52 11.18
N SER A 124 -9.14 10.79 11.16
CA SER A 124 -9.42 9.75 10.16
C SER A 124 -9.28 10.26 8.72
N ALA A 125 -9.67 11.51 8.44
CA ALA A 125 -9.51 12.13 7.13
C ALA A 125 -8.02 12.18 6.69
N ILE A 126 -7.11 12.48 7.61
CA ILE A 126 -5.66 12.52 7.32
C ILE A 126 -5.15 11.12 6.98
N VAL A 127 -5.53 10.09 7.75
CA VAL A 127 -5.13 8.70 7.46
C VAL A 127 -5.63 8.25 6.10
N LYS A 128 -6.88 8.58 5.75
CA LYS A 128 -7.45 8.30 4.44
C LYS A 128 -6.65 8.98 3.34
N ASP A 129 -6.39 10.28 3.47
CA ASP A 129 -5.67 11.04 2.43
C ASP A 129 -4.29 10.45 2.18
N ILE A 130 -3.56 10.06 3.23
CA ILE A 130 -2.24 9.42 3.11
C ILE A 130 -2.33 8.10 2.32
N LEU A 131 -3.20 7.18 2.73
CA LEU A 131 -3.35 5.87 2.08
C LEU A 131 -3.86 5.99 0.63
N VAL A 132 -4.87 6.83 0.40
CA VAL A 132 -5.39 7.07 -0.95
C VAL A 132 -4.31 7.64 -1.86
N ASN A 133 -3.53 8.61 -1.38
CA ASN A 133 -2.45 9.20 -2.18
C ASN A 133 -1.34 8.18 -2.49
N LEU A 134 -1.02 7.30 -1.54
CA LEU A 134 -0.06 6.22 -1.78
C LEU A 134 -0.52 5.31 -2.93
N PHE A 135 -1.75 4.78 -2.86
CA PHE A 135 -2.26 3.89 -3.90
C PHE A 135 -2.39 4.57 -5.26
N LYS A 136 -2.82 5.84 -5.28
CA LYS A 136 -2.84 6.64 -6.51
C LYS A 136 -1.46 6.73 -7.13
N ASP A 137 -0.44 7.05 -6.34
CA ASP A 137 0.93 7.12 -6.82
C ASP A 137 1.42 5.79 -7.38
N ILE A 138 1.18 4.68 -6.67
CA ILE A 138 1.55 3.33 -7.14
C ILE A 138 0.90 3.03 -8.50
N PHE A 139 -0.41 3.25 -8.65
CA PHE A 139 -1.11 2.90 -9.89
C PHE A 139 -0.76 3.84 -11.05
N ILE A 140 -0.51 5.12 -10.79
CA ILE A 140 0.01 6.05 -11.80
C ILE A 140 1.37 5.59 -12.31
N ILE A 141 2.25 5.18 -11.40
CA ILE A 141 3.59 4.69 -11.75
C ILE A 141 3.49 3.37 -12.52
N ALA A 142 2.64 2.45 -12.08
CA ALA A 142 2.41 1.18 -12.76
C ALA A 142 1.88 1.38 -14.18
N GLU A 143 0.93 2.29 -14.39
CA GLU A 143 0.43 2.65 -15.72
C GLU A 143 1.53 3.14 -16.67
N ARG A 144 2.45 3.97 -16.17
CA ARG A 144 3.53 4.53 -16.99
C ARG A 144 4.60 3.50 -17.34
N ASN A 145 4.82 2.54 -16.45
CA ASN A 145 5.96 1.64 -16.54
C ASN A 145 5.59 0.22 -16.99
N ILE A 146 4.33 -0.20 -16.93
CA ILE A 146 3.92 -1.54 -17.34
C ILE A 146 3.06 -1.45 -18.60
N ASN A 147 3.58 -2.01 -19.70
CA ASN A 147 2.92 -1.94 -21.01
C ASN A 147 1.51 -2.54 -20.96
N ASN A 148 0.54 -1.80 -21.51
CA ASN A 148 -0.85 -2.22 -21.66
C ASN A 148 -1.53 -2.66 -20.34
N ILE A 149 -1.04 -2.25 -19.17
CA ILE A 149 -1.63 -2.67 -17.87
C ILE A 149 -3.11 -2.31 -17.74
N ARG A 150 -3.56 -1.29 -18.48
CA ARG A 150 -4.97 -0.90 -18.66
C ARG A 150 -5.85 -1.95 -19.33
N GLU A 151 -5.30 -2.98 -19.93
CA GLU A 151 -6.08 -4.09 -20.46
C GLU A 151 -6.40 -5.14 -19.37
N ASN A 152 -5.72 -5.09 -18.22
CA ASN A 152 -5.99 -5.99 -17.10
C ASN A 152 -7.26 -5.55 -16.34
N PRO A 153 -8.25 -6.46 -16.15
CA PRO A 153 -9.51 -6.13 -15.50
C PRO A 153 -9.36 -5.83 -14.00
N VAL A 154 -8.43 -6.48 -13.29
CA VAL A 154 -8.16 -6.25 -11.86
C VAL A 154 -7.61 -4.84 -11.68
N PHE A 155 -6.58 -4.48 -12.45
CA PHE A 155 -5.98 -3.14 -12.39
C PHE A 155 -7.01 -2.03 -12.65
N ASN A 156 -7.87 -2.21 -13.65
CA ASN A 156 -8.95 -1.26 -13.92
C ASN A 156 -9.99 -1.19 -12.79
N GLY A 157 -10.30 -2.32 -12.15
CA GLY A 157 -11.14 -2.36 -10.96
C GLY A 157 -10.60 -1.43 -9.86
N TRP A 158 -9.32 -1.55 -9.55
CA TRP A 158 -8.67 -0.71 -8.54
C TRP A 158 -8.62 0.78 -8.90
N VAL A 159 -8.31 1.10 -10.16
CA VAL A 159 -8.30 2.48 -10.66
C VAL A 159 -9.69 3.11 -10.52
N ASN A 160 -10.74 2.35 -10.84
CA ASN A 160 -12.13 2.81 -10.71
C ASN A 160 -12.48 3.10 -9.24
N ILE A 161 -12.03 2.27 -8.30
CA ILE A 161 -12.23 2.49 -6.85
C ILE A 161 -11.59 3.82 -6.40
N LEU A 162 -10.41 4.16 -6.94
CA LEU A 162 -9.74 5.44 -6.63
C LEU A 162 -10.32 6.66 -7.36
N GLY A 163 -11.29 6.46 -8.25
CA GLY A 163 -11.87 7.52 -9.07
C GLY A 163 -10.85 8.22 -9.96
N LEU A 164 -9.83 7.50 -10.41
CA LEU A 164 -8.80 8.06 -11.28
C LEU A 164 -9.30 8.10 -12.73
N SER A 165 -9.54 9.31 -13.24
CA SER A 165 -9.71 9.57 -14.68
C SER A 165 -8.41 10.14 -15.23
N PHE A 166 -7.81 9.49 -16.21
CA PHE A 166 -6.60 9.95 -16.90
C PHE A 166 -6.95 10.59 -18.25
#